data_AF-A0A2R6E1A7-F1
#
_entry.id   AF-A0A2R6E1A7-F1
#
_cell.length_a   1.000
_cell.length_b   1.000
_cell.length_c   1.000
_cell.angle_alpha   90.00
_cell.angle_beta   90.00
_cell.angle_gamma   90.00
#
_symmetry.space_group_name_H-M   'P 1'
#
loop_
_entity.id
_entity.type
_entity.pdbx_description
1 polymer ?
#
loop_
_entity_poly.entity_id
_entity_poly.type
_entity_poly.pdbx_seq_one_letter_code
_entity_poly.pdbx_strand_id
1 'polypeptide(L)'
;MTWRCTDCDRTYDRPPETCRCGSAAVEPDDGDGPADRFSLPGLRRRLLAPGDADRSLVRDEGRVALAFRVLLFVSLLVVATVAVVLLV
;
A
#
# COMPACT_ATOMS: atom_id res chain seq x y z
N MET A 1 16.68 21.19 4.06
CA MET A 1 16.09 20.00 4.69
C MET A 1 14.68 19.90 4.16
N THR A 2 14.37 18.86 3.40
CA THR A 2 13.06 18.65 2.78
C THR A 2 12.26 17.67 3.62
N TRP A 3 10.94 17.65 3.43
CA TRP A 3 10.01 16.79 4.15
C TRP A 3 9.19 16.00 3.16
N ARG A 4 8.91 14.73 3.44
CA ARG A 4 8.20 13.84 2.52
C ARG A 4 7.00 13.23 3.21
N CYS A 5 5.89 13.22 2.48
CA CYS A 5 4.71 12.48 2.89
C CYS A 5 4.91 10.99 2.59
N THR A 6 4.83 10.12 3.59
CA THR A 6 5.06 8.68 3.42
C THR A 6 3.97 8.01 2.60
N ASP A 7 2.75 8.56 2.59
CA ASP A 7 1.59 7.93 1.96
C ASP A 7 1.39 8.30 0.48
N CYS A 8 1.69 9.54 0.10
CA CYS A 8 1.53 10.02 -1.28
C CYS A 8 2.82 10.46 -1.94
N ASP A 9 3.95 10.16 -1.31
CA ASP A 9 5.29 10.34 -1.88
C ASP A 9 5.55 11.78 -2.39
N ARG A 10 4.98 12.75 -1.67
CA ARG A 10 5.08 14.17 -2.01
C ARG A 10 6.10 14.84 -1.12
N THR A 11 7.05 15.53 -1.73
CA THR A 11 8.06 16.33 -1.05
C THR A 11 7.60 17.77 -0.85
N TYR A 12 8.01 18.35 0.27
CA TYR A 12 7.65 19.68 0.76
C TYR A 12 8.90 20.37 1.32
N ASP A 13 9.00 21.69 1.13
CA ASP A 13 10.11 22.49 1.65
C ASP A 13 9.99 22.76 3.17
N ARG A 14 8.79 22.59 3.73
CA ARG A 14 8.45 22.78 5.14
C ARG A 14 7.48 21.67 5.56
N PRO A 15 7.53 21.16 6.81
CA PRO A 15 6.63 20.09 7.23
C PRO A 15 5.18 20.59 7.20
N PRO A 16 4.29 20.00 6.38
CA PRO A 16 2.88 20.35 6.41
C PRO A 16 2.18 19.64 7.58
N GLU A 17 1.14 20.25 8.16
CA GLU A 17 0.26 19.58 9.15
C GLU A 17 -0.53 18.43 8.52
N THR A 18 -0.87 18.59 7.24
CA THR A 18 -1.54 17.57 6.43
C THR A 18 -0.98 17.56 5.02
N CYS A 19 -0.59 16.39 4.54
CA CYS A 19 -0.24 16.14 3.15
C CYS A 19 -1.44 16.43 2.24
N ARG A 20 -1.15 16.66 0.95
CA ARG A 20 -2.19 16.90 -0.06
C ARG A 20 -3.13 15.70 -0.25
N CYS A 21 -2.67 14.49 0.04
CA CYS A 21 -3.49 13.28 0.06
C CYS A 21 -4.38 13.14 1.31
N GLY A 22 -4.31 14.08 2.25
CA GLY A 22 -5.11 14.09 3.48
C GLY A 22 -4.49 13.31 4.64
N SER A 23 -3.28 12.79 4.51
CA SER A 23 -2.56 12.14 5.61
C SER A 23 -1.71 13.10 6.42
N ALA A 24 -1.46 12.76 7.69
CA ALA A 24 -0.57 13.52 8.57
C ALA A 24 0.82 12.87 8.71
N ALA A 25 1.12 11.84 7.91
CA ALA A 25 2.35 11.09 7.98
C ALA A 25 3.44 11.78 7.14
N VAL A 26 4.23 12.63 7.80
CA VAL A 26 5.31 13.41 7.20
C VAL A 26 6.62 13.09 7.93
N GLU A 27 7.64 12.69 7.17
CA GLU A 27 8.97 12.34 7.65
C GLU A 27 10.00 13.31 7.02
N PRO A 28 11.11 13.65 7.69
CA PRO A 28 12.23 14.35 7.04
C PRO A 28 12.77 13.53 5.87
N ASP A 29 12.97 14.19 4.73
CA ASP A 29 13.52 13.61 3.51
C ASP A 29 15.04 13.80 3.52
N ASP A 30 15.75 12.80 4.03
CA ASP A 30 17.21 12.82 4.19
C ASP A 30 17.98 12.58 2.87
N GLY A 31 17.28 12.60 1.73
CA GLY A 31 17.88 12.39 0.40
C GLY A 31 17.90 10.93 -0.05
N ASP A 32 17.32 10.01 0.74
CA ASP A 32 17.13 8.61 0.39
C ASP A 32 15.95 8.48 -0.60
N GLY A 33 16.23 8.78 -1.87
CA GLY A 33 15.27 8.72 -2.96
C GLY A 33 14.60 7.34 -3.11
N PRO A 34 13.54 7.24 -3.94
CA PRO A 34 12.74 6.02 -4.12
C PRO A 34 13.52 4.78 -4.60
N ALA A 35 14.77 4.93 -5.03
CA ALA A 35 15.66 3.83 -5.34
C ALA A 35 16.11 3.04 -4.09
N ASP A 36 16.17 3.69 -2.93
CA ASP A 36 16.73 3.08 -1.71
C ASP A 36 15.71 2.28 -0.91
N ARG A 37 14.42 2.40 -1.25
CA ARG A 37 13.33 1.60 -0.66
C ARG A 37 13.47 0.08 -0.92
N PHE A 38 14.22 -0.27 -1.97
CA PHE A 38 14.50 -1.65 -2.38
C PHE A 38 15.97 -2.04 -2.21
N SER A 39 16.80 -1.16 -1.67
CA SER A 39 18.19 -1.48 -1.41
C SER A 39 18.32 -2.40 -0.18
N LEU A 40 19.35 -3.23 -0.16
CA LEU A 40 19.71 -4.07 0.98
C LEU A 40 19.77 -3.30 2.32
N PRO A 41 20.36 -2.08 2.39
CA PRO A 41 20.33 -1.29 3.62
C PRO A 41 18.92 -0.81 3.98
N GLY A 42 18.09 -0.39 3.01
CA GLY A 42 16.69 -0.03 3.23
C GLY A 42 15.84 -1.20 3.76
N LEU A 43 16.03 -2.39 3.20
CA LEU A 43 15.42 -3.64 3.69
C LEU A 43 15.86 -3.98 5.11
N ARG A 44 17.17 -3.92 5.41
CA ARG A 44 17.71 -4.18 6.75
C ARG A 44 17.10 -3.27 7.81
N ARG A 45 16.93 -1.98 7.49
CA ARG A 45 16.30 -1.02 8.41
C ARG A 45 14.85 -1.39 8.70
N ARG A 46 14.07 -1.69 7.66
CA ARG A 46 12.65 -2.12 7.78
C ARG A 46 12.47 -3.42 8.56
N LEU A 47 13.38 -4.37 8.41
CA LEU A 47 13.38 -5.63 9.14
C LEU A 47 13.70 -5.46 10.64
N LEU A 48 14.54 -4.47 10.98
CA LEU A 48 14.97 -4.21 12.36
C LEU A 48 14.08 -3.18 13.08
N ALA A 49 13.30 -2.38 12.35
CA ALA A 49 12.37 -1.40 12.88
C ALA A 49 10.91 -1.77 12.49
N PRO A 50 10.22 -2.61 13.27
CA PRO A 50 8.84 -3.02 12.98
C PRO A 50 7.80 -1.89 13.04
N GLY A 51 8.21 -0.69 13.48
CA GLY A 51 7.43 0.56 13.35
C GLY A 51 7.45 1.13 11.93
N ASP A 52 8.57 0.94 11.20
CA ASP A 52 8.80 1.43 9.83
C ASP A 52 8.46 0.38 8.76
N ALA A 53 8.08 -0.82 9.21
CA ALA A 53 7.52 -1.86 8.36
C ALA A 53 6.17 -1.36 7.82
N ASP A 54 6.25 -0.73 6.66
CA ASP A 54 5.20 -0.17 5.79
C ASP A 54 3.83 -0.85 6.03
N ARG A 55 3.07 -0.33 7.01
CA ARG A 55 1.69 -0.77 7.29
C ARG A 55 0.71 -0.19 6.27
N SER A 56 1.17 0.39 5.15
CA SER A 56 0.28 0.85 4.08
C SER A 56 -0.57 -0.31 3.51
N LEU A 57 -0.08 -1.55 3.60
CA LEU A 57 -0.86 -2.76 3.31
C LEU A 57 -2.08 -2.95 4.22
N VAL A 58 -2.05 -2.46 5.46
CA VAL A 58 -3.19 -2.48 6.39
C VAL A 58 -4.25 -1.46 5.97
N ARG A 59 -3.86 -0.34 5.34
CA ARG A 59 -4.81 0.70 4.89
C ARG A 59 -5.58 0.28 3.62
N ASP A 60 -4.96 -0.52 2.75
CA ASP A 60 -5.60 -1.08 1.55
C ASP A 60 -6.46 -2.32 1.84
N GLU A 61 -6.53 -2.80 3.10
CA GLU A 61 -7.34 -3.96 3.51
C GLU A 61 -8.79 -3.88 3.02
N GLY A 62 -9.41 -2.69 3.08
CA GLY A 62 -10.79 -2.51 2.63
C GLY A 62 -10.97 -2.77 1.13
N ARG A 63 -10.09 -2.23 0.28
CA ARG A 63 -10.15 -2.39 -1.18
C ARG A 63 -9.73 -3.78 -1.61
N VAL A 64 -8.68 -4.33 -1.00
CA VAL A 64 -8.19 -5.68 -1.26
C VAL A 64 -9.24 -6.71 -0.85
N ALA A 65 -9.87 -6.55 0.32
CA ALA A 65 -10.95 -7.44 0.75
C ALA A 65 -12.17 -7.35 -0.17
N LEU A 66 -12.48 -6.17 -0.72
CA LEU A 66 -13.57 -6.01 -1.69
C LEU A 66 -13.22 -6.70 -3.03
N ALA A 67 -12.02 -6.46 -3.56
CA ALA A 67 -11.54 -7.12 -4.77
C ALA A 67 -11.54 -8.65 -4.64
N PHE A 68 -11.10 -9.17 -3.49
CA PHE A 68 -11.12 -10.60 -3.19
C PHE A 68 -12.54 -11.18 -3.19
N ARG A 69 -13.49 -10.50 -2.54
CA ARG A 69 -14.91 -10.92 -2.53
C ARG A 69 -15.52 -10.93 -3.93
N VAL A 70 -15.20 -9.92 -4.75
CA VAL A 70 -15.67 -9.85 -6.15
C VAL A 70 -15.12 -11.03 -6.95
N LEU A 71 -13.82 -11.32 -6.84
CA LEU A 71 -13.20 -12.45 -7.52
C LEU A 71 -13.82 -13.79 -7.11
N LEU A 72 -14.07 -13.98 -5.81
CA LEU A 72 -14.76 -15.17 -5.31
C LEU A 72 -16.18 -15.31 -5.85
N PHE A 73 -16.93 -14.21 -5.93
CA PHE A 73 -18.29 -14.24 -6.44
C PHE A 73 -18.31 -14.59 -7.93
N VAL A 74 -17.42 -14.00 -8.72
CA VAL A 74 -17.27 -14.30 -10.15
C VAL A 74 -16.85 -15.76 -10.37
N SER A 75 -15.91 -16.28 -9.57
CA SER A 75 -15.49 -17.68 -9.71
C SER A 75 -16.62 -18.65 -9.39
N LEU A 76 -17.41 -18.38 -8.35
CA LEU A 76 -18.59 -19.17 -8.01
C LEU A 76 -19.64 -19.16 -9.12
N LEU A 77 -19.89 -18.00 -9.74
CA LEU A 77 -20.80 -17.90 -10.89
C LEU A 77 -20.32 -18.73 -12.07
N VAL A 78 -19.03 -18.65 -12.41
CA VAL A 78 -18.46 -19.46 -13.51
C VAL A 78 -18.63 -20.95 -13.21
N VAL A 79 -18.28 -21.40 -12.00
CA VAL A 79 -18.46 -22.81 -11.61
C VAL A 79 -19.92 -23.24 -11.70
N ALA A 80 -20.85 -22.41 -11.21
CA ALA A 80 -22.28 -22.69 -11.28
C ALA A 80 -22.77 -22.79 -12.74
N THR A 81 -22.35 -21.87 -13.61
CA THR A 81 -22.73 -21.91 -15.04
C THR A 81 -22.21 -23.16 -15.73
N VAL A 82 -20.96 -23.56 -15.47
CA VAL A 82 -20.38 -24.79 -16.03
C VAL A 82 -21.14 -26.01 -15.52
N ALA A 83 -21.46 -26.07 -14.23
CA ALA A 83 -22.23 -27.17 -13.65
C ALA A 83 -23.63 -27.28 -14.27
N VAL A 84 -24.32 -26.16 -14.50
CA VAL A 84 -25.62 -26.15 -15.18
C VAL A 84 -25.49 -26.66 -16.61
N VAL A 85 -24.50 -26.18 -17.38
CA VAL A 85 -24.28 -26.63 -18.76
C VAL A 85 -23.97 -28.13 -18.83
N LEU A 86 -23.27 -28.69 -17.85
CA LEU A 86 -22.98 -30.13 -17.79
C LEU A 86 -24.18 -30.99 -17.35
N LEU A 87 -25.16 -30.40 -16.67
CA LEU A 87 -26.35 -31.08 -16.18
C LEU A 87 -27.52 -31.08 -17.19
N VAL A 88 -27.50 -30.17 -18.15
CA VAL A 88 -28.43 -30.11 -19.29
C VAL A 88 -27.95 -30.98 -20.42
#